data_AF-A0AAU6ARA0-F1
#
_entry.id   AF-A0AAU6ARA0-F1
#
_cell.length_a   1.000
_cell.length_b   1.000
_cell.length_c   1.000
_cell.angle_alpha   90.00
_cell.angle_beta   90.00
_cell.angle_gamma   90.00
#
_symmetry.space_group_name_H-M   'P 1'
#
loop_
_entity.id
_entity.type
_entity.pdbx_description
1 polymer ?
#
loop_
_entity_poly.entity_id
_entity_poly.type
_entity_poly.pdbx_seq_one_letter_code
_entity_poly.pdbx_strand_id
1 'polypeptide(L)'
;MALRGVRGGVLAAVVAAAVCSGTAQAAPASLPSYAQWQSDVKQVIDPAIPWLQDHLDEGGQKPAIVLDIDNTALETGYHPGKPNKPVLAVAQWAGDHGVSVLFATARSAGSASETTDQLTSAGYAVDGLCTKESGDSSQGATKQRCRQEYTDDGYVILENIGNHDHDLAGGNYLKGYQLPDYDGQLS
;
A
#
# COMPACT_ATOMS: atom_id res chain seq x y z
N MET A 1 -32.86 -9.94 -90.09
CA MET A 1 -31.39 -9.86 -89.89
C MET A 1 -31.17 -8.89 -88.74
N ALA A 2 -30.44 -9.16 -87.64
CA ALA A 2 -29.50 -10.21 -87.33
C ALA A 2 -29.45 -10.46 -85.80
N LEU A 3 -28.68 -11.50 -85.45
CA LEU A 3 -28.55 -12.26 -84.22
C LEU A 3 -27.98 -11.54 -82.95
N ARG A 4 -28.41 -12.10 -81.80
CA ARG A 4 -27.67 -12.47 -80.55
C ARG A 4 -26.51 -11.59 -80.04
N GLY A 5 -26.55 -11.38 -78.72
CA GLY A 5 -25.36 -11.32 -77.86
C GLY A 5 -25.70 -11.32 -76.38
N VAL A 6 -25.56 -12.48 -75.71
CA VAL A 6 -25.56 -12.62 -74.24
C VAL A 6 -24.10 -12.70 -73.77
N ARG A 7 -23.71 -11.86 -72.80
CA ARG A 7 -22.64 -12.06 -71.79
C ARG A 7 -23.02 -11.15 -70.60
N GLY A 8 -23.22 -11.59 -69.36
CA GLY A 8 -22.52 -12.60 -68.59
C GLY A 8 -21.31 -11.95 -67.89
N GLY A 9 -21.53 -11.34 -66.72
CA GLY A 9 -20.48 -10.68 -65.92
C GLY A 9 -20.83 -10.72 -64.43
N VAL A 10 -19.91 -11.26 -63.65
CA VAL A 10 -20.05 -11.83 -62.29
C VAL A 10 -20.06 -10.73 -61.20
N LEU A 11 -20.99 -10.82 -60.24
CA LEU A 11 -20.88 -10.08 -58.97
C LEU A 11 -19.81 -10.76 -58.10
N ALA A 12 -18.69 -10.07 -57.84
CA ALA A 12 -17.76 -10.44 -56.80
C ALA A 12 -18.22 -9.82 -55.47
N ALA A 13 -18.70 -10.64 -54.54
CA ALA A 13 -18.97 -10.24 -53.16
C ALA A 13 -17.66 -10.25 -52.38
N VAL A 14 -17.22 -9.08 -51.89
CA VAL A 14 -16.09 -8.97 -50.97
C VAL A 14 -16.62 -9.19 -49.55
N VAL A 15 -16.25 -10.31 -48.93
CA VAL A 15 -16.53 -10.58 -47.52
C VAL A 15 -15.47 -9.86 -46.69
N ALA A 16 -15.87 -8.82 -45.95
CA ALA A 16 -15.01 -8.17 -44.97
C ALA A 16 -14.92 -9.06 -43.72
N ALA A 17 -13.76 -9.67 -43.49
CA ALA A 17 -13.47 -10.39 -42.26
C ALA A 17 -13.19 -9.37 -41.13
N ALA A 18 -14.05 -9.32 -40.13
CA ALA A 18 -13.79 -8.59 -38.90
C ALA A 18 -12.72 -9.33 -38.08
N VAL A 19 -11.52 -8.75 -37.99
CA VAL A 19 -10.49 -9.20 -37.06
C VAL A 19 -10.82 -8.68 -35.66
N CYS A 20 -11.35 -9.56 -34.81
CA CYS A 20 -11.41 -9.33 -33.38
C CYS A 20 -9.98 -9.29 -32.84
N SER A 21 -9.48 -8.09 -32.54
CA SER A 21 -8.23 -7.93 -31.80
C SER A 21 -8.53 -8.25 -30.34
N GLY A 22 -8.37 -9.51 -29.95
CA GLY A 22 -8.36 -9.88 -28.54
C GLY A 22 -7.13 -9.27 -27.88
N THR A 23 -7.31 -8.37 -26.92
CA THR A 23 -6.23 -7.97 -26.01
C THR A 23 -5.85 -9.19 -25.20
N ALA A 24 -4.68 -9.78 -25.48
CA ALA A 24 -4.10 -10.80 -24.63
C ALA A 24 -3.90 -10.18 -23.24
N GLN A 25 -4.62 -10.69 -22.23
CA GLN A 25 -4.38 -10.36 -20.83
C GLN A 25 -2.92 -10.73 -20.52
N ALA A 26 -2.10 -9.74 -20.17
CA ALA A 26 -0.74 -10.00 -19.72
C ALA A 26 -0.77 -11.00 -18.56
N ALA A 27 0.12 -12.00 -18.58
CA ALA A 27 0.31 -12.87 -17.42
C ALA A 27 0.59 -12.00 -16.18
N PRO A 28 0.17 -12.42 -14.97
CA PRO A 28 0.49 -11.66 -13.77
C PRO A 28 2.00 -11.46 -13.73
N ALA A 29 2.43 -10.19 -13.71
CA ALA A 29 3.84 -9.86 -13.63
C ALA A 29 4.37 -10.50 -12.34
N SER A 30 5.34 -11.41 -12.43
CA SER A 30 5.99 -11.94 -11.22
C SER A 30 6.41 -10.78 -10.32
N LEU A 31 6.27 -10.92 -9.00
CA LEU A 31 6.79 -9.96 -8.04
C LEU A 31 8.21 -9.52 -8.44
N PRO A 32 8.53 -8.22 -8.31
CA PRO A 32 9.87 -7.76 -8.62
C PRO A 32 10.89 -8.40 -7.70
N SER A 33 12.17 -8.30 -8.05
CA SER A 33 13.22 -8.75 -7.14
C SER A 33 13.15 -7.98 -5.82
N TYR A 34 13.54 -8.63 -4.72
CA TYR A 34 13.63 -7.98 -3.40
C TYR A 34 14.44 -6.67 -3.44
N ALA A 35 15.55 -6.65 -4.19
CA ALA A 35 16.37 -5.46 -4.34
C ALA A 35 15.62 -4.31 -5.05
N GLN A 36 14.81 -4.64 -6.06
CA GLN A 36 13.96 -3.66 -6.73
C GLN A 36 12.88 -3.15 -5.78
N TRP A 37 12.20 -4.03 -5.04
CA TRP A 37 11.20 -3.62 -4.06
C TRP A 37 11.76 -2.70 -2.99
N GLN A 38 12.91 -3.03 -2.40
CA GLN A 38 13.56 -2.16 -1.42
C GLN A 38 13.95 -0.80 -2.03
N SER A 39 14.37 -0.77 -3.30
CA SER A 39 14.68 0.48 -4.00
C SER A 39 13.42 1.32 -4.23
N ASP A 40 12.32 0.71 -4.66
CA ASP A 40 11.06 1.40 -4.93
C ASP A 40 10.43 1.94 -3.64
N VAL A 41 10.42 1.15 -2.56
CA VAL A 41 10.02 1.60 -1.22
C VAL A 41 10.87 2.80 -0.80
N LYS A 42 12.20 2.69 -0.93
CA LYS A 42 13.11 3.79 -0.56
C LYS A 42 12.79 5.06 -1.35
N GLN A 43 12.56 4.96 -2.65
CA GLN A 43 12.22 6.12 -3.48
C GLN A 43 10.96 6.84 -2.99
N VAL A 44 9.96 6.10 -2.50
CA VAL A 44 8.73 6.68 -1.94
C VAL A 44 8.97 7.33 -0.58
N ILE A 45 9.74 6.70 0.31
CA ILE A 45 9.91 7.15 1.70
C ILE A 45 11.11 8.09 1.91
N ASP A 46 11.96 8.29 0.90
CA ASP A 46 13.11 9.22 0.98
C ASP A 46 12.76 10.62 1.51
N PRO A 47 11.60 11.22 1.18
CA PRO A 47 11.20 12.51 1.77
C PRO A 47 10.65 12.42 3.20
N ALA A 48 10.41 11.24 3.79
CA ALA A 48 9.72 11.10 5.07
C ALA A 48 10.45 11.77 6.23
N ILE A 49 11.74 11.47 6.43
CA ILE A 49 12.54 12.10 7.50
C ILE A 49 12.65 13.63 7.30
N PRO A 50 13.01 14.16 6.12
CA PRO A 50 12.98 15.60 5.88
C PRO A 50 11.63 16.24 6.16
N TRP A 51 10.53 15.58 5.75
CA TRP A 51 9.19 16.09 5.99
C TRP A 51 8.86 16.09 7.50
N LEU A 52 9.17 15.03 8.24
CA LEU A 52 9.02 15.01 9.70
C LEU A 52 9.80 16.15 10.35
N GLN A 53 11.06 16.35 9.99
CA GLN A 53 11.90 17.43 10.53
C GLN A 53 11.25 18.81 10.39
N ASP A 54 10.63 19.09 9.25
CA ASP A 54 9.97 20.36 8.97
C ASP A 54 8.62 20.52 9.71
N HIS A 55 8.00 19.42 10.15
CA HIS A 55 6.63 19.41 10.68
C HIS A 55 6.53 18.89 12.14
N LEU A 56 7.66 18.66 12.84
CA LEU A 56 7.66 18.17 14.23
C LEU A 56 6.84 19.08 15.15
N ASP A 57 6.93 20.40 14.98
CA ASP A 57 6.21 21.37 15.80
C ASP A 57 4.68 21.28 15.63
N GLU A 58 4.19 20.80 14.48
CA GLU A 58 2.75 20.56 14.25
C GLU A 58 2.24 19.39 15.09
N GLY A 59 3.13 18.51 15.53
CA GLY A 59 2.81 17.32 16.31
C GLY A 59 2.41 17.60 17.76
N GLY A 60 2.64 18.83 18.25
CA GLY A 60 2.29 19.24 19.60
C GLY A 60 2.93 18.35 20.68
N GLN A 61 2.12 17.91 21.65
CA GLN A 61 2.61 17.13 22.79
C GLN A 61 2.75 15.63 22.51
N LYS A 62 2.13 15.12 21.44
CA LYS A 62 2.10 13.70 21.10
C LYS A 62 2.23 13.50 19.58
N PRO A 63 3.35 13.91 18.95
CA PRO A 63 3.61 13.59 17.56
C PRO A 63 3.65 12.08 17.35
N ALA A 64 3.10 11.59 16.25
CA ALA A 64 3.14 10.18 15.89
C ALA A 64 3.30 9.94 14.39
N ILE A 65 3.83 8.77 14.04
CA ILE A 65 3.64 8.14 12.73
C ILE A 65 2.74 6.91 12.89
N VAL A 66 1.98 6.58 11.86
CA VAL A 66 1.18 5.36 11.78
C VAL A 66 1.68 4.50 10.62
N LEU A 67 1.94 3.23 10.91
CA LEU A 67 2.41 2.24 9.95
C LEU A 67 1.38 1.12 9.76
N ASP A 68 1.12 0.75 8.52
CA ASP A 68 0.67 -0.61 8.20
C ASP A 68 1.78 -1.65 8.50
N ILE A 69 1.40 -2.92 8.60
CA ILE A 69 2.29 -4.04 8.90
C ILE A 69 2.68 -4.84 7.66
N ASP A 70 1.72 -5.43 6.95
CA ASP A 70 2.00 -6.49 5.99
C ASP A 70 2.45 -5.93 4.64
N ASN A 71 3.70 -6.18 4.26
CA ASN A 71 4.38 -5.54 3.11
C ASN A 71 4.62 -4.03 3.26
N THR A 72 4.36 -3.49 4.46
CA THR A 72 4.75 -2.13 4.87
C THR A 72 5.87 -2.16 5.89
N ALA A 73 5.58 -2.46 7.16
CA ALA A 73 6.61 -2.55 8.20
C ALA A 73 7.37 -3.89 8.18
N LEU A 74 6.67 -4.98 7.86
CA LEU A 74 7.20 -6.34 7.76
C LEU A 74 7.20 -6.83 6.30
N GLU A 75 8.26 -7.53 5.92
CA GLU A 75 8.45 -8.06 4.56
C GLU A 75 7.63 -9.35 4.32
N THR A 76 6.34 -9.38 4.67
CA THR A 76 5.49 -10.59 4.67
C THR A 76 5.50 -11.36 3.34
N GLY A 77 5.56 -10.68 2.21
CA GLY A 77 5.63 -11.26 0.87
C GLY A 77 7.04 -11.64 0.38
N TYR A 78 8.10 -11.22 1.07
CA TYR A 78 9.50 -11.52 0.69
C TYR A 78 10.23 -12.35 1.76
N HIS A 79 10.40 -11.79 2.96
CA HIS A 79 11.08 -12.43 4.08
C HIS A 79 10.23 -12.25 5.36
N PRO A 80 9.27 -13.17 5.62
CA PRO A 80 8.37 -13.06 6.76
C PRO A 80 9.08 -12.78 8.08
N GLY A 81 8.57 -11.78 8.82
CA GLY A 81 9.13 -11.33 10.10
C GLY A 81 10.40 -10.49 10.01
N LYS A 82 10.94 -10.21 8.81
CA LYS A 82 12.01 -9.22 8.63
C LYS A 82 11.42 -7.81 8.49
N PRO A 83 12.15 -6.76 8.94
CA PRO A 83 11.72 -5.39 8.75
C PRO A 83 11.93 -4.96 7.30
N ASN A 84 10.98 -4.20 6.77
CA ASN A 84 11.20 -3.40 5.57
C ASN A 84 12.19 -2.26 5.88
N LYS A 85 13.43 -2.38 5.41
CA LYS A 85 14.56 -1.58 5.94
C LYS A 85 14.39 -0.05 5.78
N PRO A 86 13.93 0.49 4.63
CA PRO A 86 13.67 1.92 4.50
C PRO A 86 12.60 2.42 5.48
N VAL A 87 11.53 1.65 5.72
CA VAL A 87 10.46 2.01 6.66
C VAL A 87 10.96 1.95 8.10
N LEU A 88 11.74 0.93 8.46
CA LEU A 88 12.37 0.82 9.78
C LEU A 88 13.28 2.02 10.06
N ALA A 89 14.03 2.52 9.08
CA ALA A 89 14.89 3.69 9.26
C ALA A 89 14.08 4.96 9.61
N VAL A 90 12.91 5.15 8.98
CA VAL A 90 11.98 6.24 9.32
C VAL A 90 11.44 6.06 10.74
N ALA A 91 11.00 4.85 11.10
CA ALA A 91 10.45 4.56 12.42
C ALA A 91 11.47 4.73 13.55
N GLN A 92 12.72 4.31 13.34
CA GLN A 92 13.81 4.51 14.30
C GLN A 92 14.12 5.99 14.45
N TRP A 93 14.21 6.73 13.35
CA TRP A 93 14.40 8.18 13.41
C TRP A 93 13.26 8.86 14.17
N ALA A 94 12.00 8.49 13.91
CA ALA A 94 10.83 9.01 14.59
C ALA A 94 10.92 8.77 16.11
N GLY A 95 11.16 7.52 16.54
CA GLY A 95 11.31 7.17 17.95
C GLY A 95 12.45 7.93 18.64
N ASP A 96 13.61 8.05 17.99
CA ASP A 96 14.77 8.79 18.52
C ASP A 96 14.50 10.30 18.69
N HIS A 97 13.47 10.84 18.01
CA HIS A 97 13.08 12.25 18.06
C HIS A 97 11.77 12.48 18.81
N GLY A 98 11.32 11.50 19.60
CA GLY A 98 10.14 11.62 20.46
C GLY A 98 8.80 11.56 19.70
N VAL A 99 8.81 11.07 18.46
CA VAL A 99 7.62 10.78 17.66
C VAL A 99 7.21 9.33 17.91
N SER A 100 5.98 9.12 18.38
CA SER A 100 5.47 7.77 18.66
C SER A 100 5.31 6.96 17.38
N VAL A 101 5.66 5.67 17.44
CA VAL A 101 5.54 4.71 16.35
C VAL A 101 4.33 3.82 16.61
N LEU A 102 3.23 4.13 15.94
CA LEU A 102 1.94 3.47 16.09
C LEU A 102 1.64 2.58 14.88
N PHE A 103 0.85 1.52 15.09
CA PHE A 103 0.53 0.54 14.05
C PHE A 103 -0.98 0.36 13.90
N ALA A 104 -1.47 0.40 12.66
CA ALA A 104 -2.85 0.09 12.32
C ALA A 104 -2.88 -1.11 11.36
N THR A 105 -3.53 -2.21 11.73
CA THR A 105 -3.47 -3.46 10.97
C THR A 105 -4.83 -4.13 10.84
N ALA A 106 -5.06 -4.78 9.69
CA ALA A 106 -6.22 -5.63 9.46
C ALA A 106 -6.08 -7.03 10.09
N ARG A 107 -4.92 -7.35 10.69
CA ARG A 107 -4.73 -8.55 11.50
C ARG A 107 -5.73 -8.59 12.66
N SER A 108 -6.12 -9.80 13.07
CA SER A 108 -7.10 -9.99 14.13
C SER A 108 -6.55 -9.60 15.51
N ALA A 109 -7.43 -9.17 16.43
CA ALA A 109 -7.07 -8.94 17.83
C ALA A 109 -6.45 -10.18 18.52
N GLY A 110 -6.86 -11.40 18.12
CA GLY A 110 -6.30 -12.65 18.64
C GLY A 110 -4.81 -12.85 18.33
N SER A 111 -4.28 -12.16 17.32
CA SER A 111 -2.87 -12.18 16.92
C SER A 111 -2.06 -10.97 17.43
N ALA A 112 -2.62 -10.13 18.31
CA ALA A 112 -1.99 -8.88 18.74
C ALA A 112 -0.64 -9.10 19.45
N SER A 113 -0.57 -10.08 20.36
CA SER A 113 0.68 -10.39 21.08
C SER A 113 1.78 -10.85 20.12
N GLU A 114 1.47 -11.84 19.26
CA GLU A 114 2.42 -12.34 18.27
C GLU A 114 2.87 -11.25 17.29
N THR A 115 1.95 -10.39 16.87
CA THR A 115 2.26 -9.25 15.98
C THR A 115 3.21 -8.27 16.66
N THR A 116 2.99 -7.96 17.94
CA THR A 116 3.88 -7.10 18.72
C THR A 116 5.26 -7.71 18.87
N ASP A 117 5.35 -9.03 19.12
CA ASP A 117 6.61 -9.75 19.22
C ASP A 117 7.39 -9.73 17.88
N GLN A 118 6.71 -9.90 16.75
CA GLN A 118 7.30 -9.81 15.42
C GLN A 118 7.86 -8.41 15.14
N LEU A 119 7.09 -7.36 15.41
CA LEU A 119 7.51 -5.97 15.21
C LEU A 119 8.71 -5.61 16.10
N THR A 120 8.65 -5.97 17.38
CA THR A 120 9.74 -5.74 18.33
C THR A 120 11.00 -6.49 17.92
N SER A 121 10.87 -7.76 17.50
CA SER A 121 11.99 -8.56 17.00
C SER A 121 12.59 -8.01 15.70
N ALA A 122 11.78 -7.34 14.88
CA ALA A 122 12.20 -6.65 13.67
C ALA A 122 12.87 -5.29 13.95
N GLY A 123 12.85 -4.81 15.20
CA GLY A 123 13.55 -3.62 15.66
C GLY A 123 12.70 -2.36 15.76
N TYR A 124 11.37 -2.48 15.69
CA TYR A 124 10.46 -1.36 15.89
C TYR A 124 10.21 -1.10 17.39
N ALA A 125 10.15 0.18 17.77
CA ALA A 125 9.46 0.58 18.99
C ALA A 125 7.95 0.51 18.72
N VAL A 126 7.21 -0.25 19.51
CA VAL A 126 5.76 -0.42 19.33
C VAL A 126 5.04 0.38 20.41
N ASP A 127 4.74 1.65 20.14
CA ASP A 127 4.06 2.54 21.09
C ASP A 127 2.54 2.32 21.11
N GLY A 128 2.01 1.68 20.07
CA GLY A 128 0.61 1.28 20.00
C GLY A 128 0.33 0.34 18.84
N LEU A 129 -0.57 -0.62 19.04
CA LEU A 129 -1.05 -1.54 18.01
C LEU A 129 -2.58 -1.56 18.02
N CYS A 130 -3.19 -1.09 16.94
CA CYS A 130 -4.61 -1.18 16.70
C CYS A 130 -4.90 -2.26 15.64
N THR A 131 -5.66 -3.27 16.04
CA THR A 131 -6.02 -4.43 15.22
C THR A 131 -7.46 -4.33 14.71
N LYS A 132 -7.80 -5.18 13.74
CA LYS A 132 -9.17 -5.33 13.26
C LYS A 132 -10.14 -5.76 14.36
N GLU A 133 -11.28 -5.09 14.39
CA GLU A 133 -12.43 -5.44 15.23
C GLU A 133 -13.52 -6.15 14.42
N SER A 134 -14.38 -6.89 15.13
CA SER A 134 -15.48 -7.63 14.50
C SER A 134 -16.52 -6.74 13.80
N GLY A 135 -16.63 -5.47 14.23
CA GLY A 135 -17.52 -4.48 13.64
C GLY A 135 -16.98 -3.77 12.40
N ASP A 136 -15.69 -3.93 12.07
CA ASP A 136 -15.07 -3.24 10.94
C ASP A 136 -15.58 -3.79 9.60
N SER A 137 -16.17 -2.93 8.78
CA SER A 137 -16.78 -3.30 7.49
C SER A 137 -15.76 -3.61 6.40
N SER A 138 -14.51 -3.15 6.54
CA SER A 138 -13.42 -3.36 5.59
C SER A 138 -12.04 -3.13 6.25
N GLN A 139 -10.96 -3.44 5.52
CA GLN A 139 -9.60 -3.09 5.94
C GLN A 139 -9.45 -1.56 6.07
N GLY A 140 -9.92 -0.80 5.07
CA GLY A 140 -9.89 0.67 5.14
C GLY A 140 -10.70 1.25 6.31
N ALA A 141 -11.84 0.63 6.65
CA ALA A 141 -12.62 1.02 7.84
C ALA A 141 -11.83 0.77 9.13
N THR A 142 -11.13 -0.37 9.21
CA THR A 142 -10.21 -0.67 10.32
C THR A 142 -9.14 0.41 10.45
N LYS A 143 -8.46 0.74 9.33
CA LYS A 143 -7.36 1.72 9.32
C LYS A 143 -7.83 3.12 9.72
N GLN A 144 -8.96 3.55 9.18
CA GLN A 144 -9.56 4.83 9.54
C GLN A 144 -9.97 4.88 11.02
N ARG A 145 -10.59 3.81 11.55
CA ARG A 145 -10.93 3.74 12.98
C ARG A 145 -9.69 3.84 13.85
N CYS A 146 -8.65 3.06 13.56
CA CYS A 146 -7.41 3.09 14.33
C CYS A 146 -6.78 4.48 14.39
N ARG A 147 -6.72 5.19 13.25
CA ARG A 147 -6.19 6.57 13.25
C ARG A 147 -7.08 7.53 14.02
N GLN A 148 -8.41 7.37 13.94
CA GLN A 148 -9.33 8.17 14.73
C GLN A 148 -9.11 7.95 16.24
N GLU A 149 -9.01 6.69 16.69
CA GLU A 149 -8.72 6.33 18.08
C GLU A 149 -7.42 6.97 18.57
N TYR A 150 -6.35 6.91 17.77
CA TYR A 150 -5.10 7.59 18.13
C TYR A 150 -5.25 9.12 18.20
N THR A 151 -5.97 9.75 17.28
CA THR A 151 -6.21 11.20 17.38
C THR A 151 -7.11 11.56 18.57
N ASP A 152 -8.06 10.71 18.93
CA ASP A 152 -8.91 10.91 20.12
C ASP A 152 -8.11 10.76 21.42
N ASP A 153 -7.08 9.90 21.42
CA ASP A 153 -6.08 9.77 22.47
C ASP A 153 -5.07 10.94 22.49
N GLY A 154 -5.24 11.93 21.61
CA GLY A 154 -4.47 13.17 21.56
C GLY A 154 -3.18 13.09 20.74
N TYR A 155 -2.96 12.02 19.97
CA TYR A 155 -1.85 11.98 19.02
C TYR A 155 -2.12 12.90 17.83
N VAL A 156 -1.07 13.55 17.35
CA VAL A 156 -1.07 14.19 16.02
C VAL A 156 -0.28 13.31 15.09
N ILE A 157 -0.97 12.67 14.15
CA ILE A 157 -0.34 11.77 13.18
C ILE A 157 0.28 12.62 12.07
N LEU A 158 1.60 12.76 12.14
CA LEU A 158 2.41 13.47 11.16
C LEU A 158 2.46 12.69 9.85
N GLU A 159 2.77 11.39 9.92
CA GLU A 159 2.85 10.53 8.73
C GLU A 159 2.01 9.25 8.87
N ASN A 160 1.41 8.82 7.77
CA ASN A 160 0.74 7.52 7.63
C ASN A 160 1.36 6.77 6.44
N ILE A 161 1.91 5.59 6.68
CA ILE A 161 2.64 4.81 5.68
C ILE A 161 1.95 3.45 5.51
N GLY A 162 1.64 3.10 4.25
CA GLY A 162 1.06 1.81 3.90
C GLY A 162 1.29 1.48 2.43
N ASN A 163 1.10 0.24 2.03
CA ASN A 163 1.32 -0.23 0.66
C ASN A 163 0.04 -0.24 -0.19
N HIS A 164 -1.14 -0.19 0.42
CA HIS A 164 -2.39 -0.26 -0.33
C HIS A 164 -3.24 1.01 -0.15
N ASP A 165 -4.11 1.31 -1.13
CA ASP A 165 -5.02 2.46 -1.09
C ASP A 165 -5.87 2.51 0.21
N HIS A 166 -6.25 1.36 0.76
CA HIS A 166 -7.06 1.24 1.95
C HIS A 166 -6.29 1.60 3.23
N ASP A 167 -4.96 1.57 3.21
CA ASP A 167 -4.14 2.09 4.31
C ASP A 167 -4.24 3.61 4.41
N LEU A 168 -4.45 4.28 3.27
CA LEU A 168 -4.55 5.73 3.18
C LEU A 168 -5.99 6.24 3.16
N ALA A 169 -6.98 5.37 2.97
CA ALA A 169 -8.37 5.74 2.88
C ALA A 169 -8.85 6.49 4.14
N GLY A 170 -9.49 7.66 3.95
CA GLY A 170 -9.97 8.50 5.04
C GLY A 170 -9.02 9.67 5.34
N GLY A 171 -8.78 9.95 6.63
CA GLY A 171 -7.96 11.08 7.09
C GLY A 171 -7.28 10.79 8.43
N ASN A 172 -7.17 11.81 9.28
CA ASN A 172 -6.49 11.76 10.59
C ASN A 172 -4.98 11.59 10.48
N TYR A 173 -4.36 12.19 9.47
CA TYR A 173 -2.91 12.32 9.33
C TYR A 173 -2.59 13.54 8.46
N LEU A 174 -1.38 14.09 8.60
CA LEU A 174 -0.94 15.24 7.80
C LEU A 174 -0.37 14.81 6.45
N LYS A 175 0.44 13.73 6.43
CA LYS A 175 1.07 13.22 5.21
C LYS A 175 0.90 11.72 5.06
N GLY A 176 0.50 11.29 3.86
CA GLY A 176 0.41 9.87 3.49
C GLY A 176 1.51 9.46 2.53
N TYR A 177 2.04 8.24 2.67
CA TYR A 177 2.94 7.60 1.71
C TYR A 177 2.40 6.24 1.30
N GLN A 178 2.09 6.09 0.01
CA GLN A 178 1.71 4.80 -0.57
C GLN A 178 2.94 4.09 -1.10
N LEU A 179 3.34 3.01 -0.45
CA LEU A 179 4.39 2.12 -0.94
C LEU A 179 3.90 1.32 -2.16
N PRO A 180 4.81 0.75 -2.97
CA PRO A 180 4.41 -0.09 -4.10
C PRO A 180 3.71 -1.38 -3.66
N ASP A 181 2.52 -1.65 -4.22
CA ASP A 181 1.80 -2.92 -4.09
C ASP A 181 1.90 -3.83 -5.34
N TYR A 182 2.44 -3.29 -6.45
CA TYR A 182 2.57 -3.96 -7.75
C TYR A 182 1.26 -4.54 -8.28
N ASP A 183 0.22 -3.69 -8.37
CA ASP A 183 -1.13 -4.06 -8.80
C ASP A 183 -1.80 -5.03 -7.80
N GLY A 184 -1.60 -4.77 -6.50
CA GLY A 184 -2.18 -5.55 -5.40
C GLY A 184 -1.52 -6.92 -5.15
N GLN A 185 -0.35 -7.18 -5.75
CA GLN A 185 0.40 -8.42 -5.52
C GLN A 185 1.09 -8.47 -4.16
N LEU A 186 1.35 -7.30 -3.57
CA LEU A 186 1.74 -7.13 -2.18
C LEU A 186 0.59 -6.40 -1.47
N SER A 187 -0.44 -7.14 -1.07
CA SER A 187 -1.54 -6.64 -0.22
C SER A 187 -1.54 -7.33 1.14
#